data_AF-A0A8S0H053-F1
#
_entry.id   AF-A0A8S0H053-F1
#
_cell.length_a   1.000
_cell.length_b   1.000
_cell.length_c   1.000
_cell.angle_alpha   90.00
_cell.angle_beta   90.00
_cell.angle_gamma   90.00
#
_symmetry.space_group_name_H-M   'P 1'
#
loop_
_entity.id
_entity.type
_entity.pdbx_description
1 polymer ?
#
loop_
_entity_poly.entity_id
_entity_poly.type
_entity_poly.pdbx_seq_one_letter_code
_entity_poly.pdbx_strand_id
1 'polypeptide(L)'
;MCRQQRVAPGDLHLVDMRSSGIRQEQAPLAVPGPQAPADLGRALQALFEQNIPDLYEHIEETIFREAYRYCHGNQLQTGRLLNISRNIVRARLEKIGELNKPLATSAS
;
A
#
# COMPACT_ATOMS: atom_id res chain seq x y z
N MET A 1 48.12 21.59 -0.87
CA MET A 1 48.03 21.87 0.57
C MET A 1 46.58 22.11 0.94
N CYS A 2 45.88 21.06 1.39
CA CYS A 2 44.57 21.18 2.01
C CYS A 2 44.75 21.87 3.38
N ARG A 3 44.15 23.03 3.61
CA ARG A 3 43.99 23.54 4.97
C ARG A 3 42.58 23.21 5.44
N GLN A 4 42.51 22.31 6.42
CA GLN A 4 41.40 22.12 7.37
C GLN A 4 40.11 21.40 6.93
N GLN A 5 40.15 20.49 5.94
CA GLN A 5 39.12 19.42 5.71
C GLN A 5 37.64 19.82 5.95
N ARG A 6 37.24 21.04 5.63
CA ARG A 6 35.84 21.50 5.70
C ARG A 6 35.57 22.37 4.49
N VAL A 7 34.54 22.03 3.73
CA VAL A 7 34.05 22.84 2.62
C VAL A 7 33.21 23.97 3.22
N ALA A 8 33.62 25.22 3.04
CA ALA A 8 32.81 26.38 3.41
C ALA A 8 31.88 26.74 2.25
N PRO A 9 30.70 27.31 2.49
CA PRO A 9 29.76 27.69 1.42
C PRO A 9 30.32 28.74 0.45
N GLY A 10 31.40 29.45 0.80
CA GLY A 10 32.13 30.34 -0.11
C GLY A 10 33.06 29.62 -1.11
N ASP A 11 33.37 28.34 -0.87
CA ASP A 11 34.23 27.54 -1.75
C ASP A 11 33.47 26.96 -2.96
N LEU A 12 32.14 27.04 -2.92
CA LEU A 12 31.25 26.51 -3.96
C LEU A 12 31.02 27.56 -5.06
N HIS A 13 32.05 27.79 -5.87
CA HIS A 13 31.90 28.55 -7.11
C HIS A 13 31.18 27.71 -8.17
N LEU A 14 29.86 27.59 -8.06
CA LEU A 14 29.03 27.10 -9.16
C LEU A 14 29.06 28.15 -10.27
N VAL A 15 29.89 27.89 -11.29
CA VAL A 15 29.79 28.59 -12.56
C VAL A 15 28.42 28.23 -13.15
N ASP A 16 27.53 29.22 -13.22
CA ASP A 16 26.20 29.11 -13.82
C ASP A 16 26.37 28.92 -15.34
N MET A 17 26.57 27.67 -15.76
CA MET A 17 26.50 27.29 -17.17
C MET A 17 25.05 27.18 -17.64
N ARG A 18 24.24 28.22 -17.39
CA ARG A 18 23.05 28.50 -18.19
C ARG A 18 23.44 29.30 -19.44
N SER A 19 24.27 28.68 -20.27
CA SER A 19 24.28 29.00 -21.70
C SER A 19 23.07 28.26 -22.30
N SER A 20 21.88 28.87 -22.25
CA SER A 20 21.37 29.65 -23.38
C SER A 20 21.29 28.77 -24.63
N GLY A 21 20.19 28.03 -24.82
CA GLY A 21 19.94 27.42 -26.13
C GLY A 21 19.10 26.16 -26.28
N ILE A 22 18.45 25.60 -25.23
CA ILE A 22 17.54 24.46 -25.46
C ILE A 22 16.11 24.85 -25.09
N ARG A 23 15.38 25.15 -26.17
CA ARG A 23 13.93 25.17 -26.35
C ARG A 23 13.21 24.37 -25.26
N GLN A 24 12.46 25.09 -24.44
CA GLN A 24 11.50 24.54 -23.50
C GLN A 24 10.36 23.93 -24.32
N GLU A 25 10.52 22.69 -24.76
CA GLU A 25 9.42 21.83 -25.20
C GLU A 25 8.51 21.69 -23.99
N GLN A 26 7.32 22.28 -24.06
CA GLN A 26 6.29 22.11 -23.04
C GLN A 26 5.99 20.62 -22.93
N ALA A 27 6.50 19.98 -21.88
CA ALA A 27 6.10 18.64 -21.52
C ALA A 27 4.57 18.62 -21.44
N PRO A 28 3.88 17.65 -22.08
CA PRO A 28 2.44 17.55 -21.97
C PRO A 28 2.08 17.55 -20.49
N LEU A 29 1.14 18.40 -20.09
CA LEU A 29 0.49 18.31 -18.77
C LEU A 29 0.08 16.85 -18.61
N ALA A 30 0.81 16.12 -17.76
CA ALA A 30 0.51 14.73 -17.49
C ALA A 30 -0.86 14.75 -16.83
N VAL A 31 -1.90 14.39 -17.60
CA VAL A 31 -3.21 14.07 -17.05
C VAL A 31 -2.92 13.05 -15.96
N PRO A 32 -3.31 13.28 -14.69
CA PRO A 32 -3.14 12.26 -13.69
C PRO A 32 -3.99 11.08 -14.16
N GLY A 33 -3.34 10.09 -14.77
CA GLY A 33 -3.93 8.77 -14.92
C GLY A 33 -4.29 8.27 -13.52
N PRO A 34 -5.16 7.24 -13.43
CA PRO A 34 -5.49 6.64 -12.15
C PRO A 34 -4.21 6.44 -11.36
N GLN A 35 -4.07 7.15 -10.24
CA GLN A 35 -2.89 7.07 -9.40
C GLN A 35 -2.72 5.58 -9.11
N ALA A 36 -1.60 5.00 -9.57
CA ALA A 36 -1.35 3.59 -9.35
C ALA A 36 -1.58 3.32 -7.86
N PRO A 37 -2.31 2.25 -7.50
CA PRO A 37 -2.51 1.92 -6.10
C PRO A 37 -1.15 1.94 -5.41
N ALA A 38 -1.10 2.49 -4.19
CA ALA A 38 0.11 2.48 -3.37
C ALA A 38 0.78 1.10 -3.52
N ASP A 39 2.03 1.09 -3.97
CA ASP A 39 2.72 -0.12 -4.37
C ASP A 39 2.64 -1.17 -3.26
N LEU A 40 1.85 -2.23 -3.47
CA LEU A 40 1.65 -3.30 -2.50
C LEU A 40 2.99 -3.88 -2.06
N GLY A 41 3.99 -3.88 -2.95
CA GLY A 41 5.35 -4.29 -2.63
C GLY A 41 6.00 -3.43 -1.54
N ARG A 42 5.78 -2.11 -1.54
CA ARG A 42 6.29 -1.21 -0.48
C ARG A 42 5.57 -1.44 0.85
N ALA A 43 4.25 -1.67 0.82
CA ALA A 43 3.50 -1.99 2.03
C ALA A 43 3.97 -3.31 2.65
N LEU A 44 4.24 -4.32 1.81
CA LEU A 44 4.78 -5.61 2.25
C LEU A 44 6.20 -5.47 2.81
N GLN A 45 7.08 -4.67 2.19
CA GLN A 45 8.42 -4.40 2.73
C GLN A 45 8.34 -3.80 4.14
N ALA A 46 7.48 -2.80 4.36
CA ALA A 46 7.27 -2.23 5.68
C ALA A 46 6.72 -3.25 6.70
N LEU A 47 5.91 -4.22 6.27
CA LEU A 47 5.45 -5.32 7.12
C LEU A 47 6.57 -6.33 7.45
N PHE A 48 7.45 -6.61 6.49
CA PHE A 48 8.60 -7.52 6.71
C PHE A 48 9.58 -6.97 7.74
N GLU A 49 9.82 -5.67 7.73
CA GLU A 49 10.70 -5.00 8.70
C GLU A 49 10.17 -5.04 10.14
N GLN A 50 8.85 -5.16 10.32
CA GLN A 50 8.22 -5.23 11.65
C GLN A 50 8.40 -6.58 12.36
N ASN A 51 8.91 -7.61 11.66
CA ASN A 51 9.17 -8.94 12.22
C ASN A 51 7.97 -9.55 12.99
N ILE A 52 6.77 -9.38 12.44
CA ILE A 52 5.53 -9.87 13.04
C ILE A 52 5.53 -11.41 13.01
N PRO A 53 5.25 -12.10 14.13
CA PRO A 53 5.08 -13.55 14.12
C PRO A 53 3.87 -13.94 13.27
N ASP A 54 3.95 -15.09 12.59
CA ASP A 54 2.87 -15.61 11.74
C ASP A 54 2.37 -14.58 10.69
N LEU A 55 3.28 -13.76 10.15
CA LEU A 55 2.95 -12.67 9.23
C LEU A 55 2.09 -13.11 8.03
N TYR A 56 2.31 -14.32 7.50
CA TYR A 56 1.48 -14.86 6.42
C TYR A 56 0.01 -14.92 6.84
N GLU A 57 -0.28 -15.41 8.04
CA GLU A 57 -1.64 -15.50 8.58
C GLU A 57 -2.23 -14.09 8.72
N HIS A 58 -1.47 -13.13 9.26
CA HIS A 58 -1.91 -11.75 9.38
C HIS A 58 -2.27 -11.10 8.03
N ILE A 59 -1.45 -11.32 7.00
CA ILE A 59 -1.72 -10.83 5.64
C ILE A 59 -2.96 -11.52 5.06
N GLU A 60 -3.06 -12.84 5.22
CA GLU A 60 -4.21 -13.61 4.76
C GLU A 60 -5.50 -13.12 5.42
N GLU A 61 -5.52 -12.94 6.75
CA GLU A 61 -6.67 -12.39 7.47
C GLU A 61 -7.07 -11.03 6.93
N THR A 62 -6.10 -10.14 6.71
CA THR A 62 -6.33 -8.79 6.19
C THR A 62 -7.00 -8.84 4.82
N ILE A 63 -6.51 -9.73 3.92
CA ILE A 63 -7.12 -9.93 2.59
C ILE A 63 -8.58 -10.37 2.73
N PHE A 64 -8.87 -11.35 3.59
CA PHE A 64 -10.24 -11.85 3.77
C PHE A 64 -11.16 -10.79 4.38
N ARG A 65 -10.73 -10.04 5.41
CA ARG A 65 -11.55 -8.99 6.03
C ARG A 65 -11.85 -7.85 5.07
N GLU A 66 -10.83 -7.35 4.37
CA GLU A 66 -11.00 -6.23 3.45
C GLU A 66 -11.80 -6.62 2.20
N ALA A 67 -11.56 -7.81 1.63
CA ALA A 67 -12.37 -8.30 0.51
C ALA A 67 -13.83 -8.53 0.91
N TYR A 68 -14.08 -9.06 2.12
CA TYR A 68 -15.43 -9.27 2.63
C TYR A 68 -16.17 -7.96 2.87
N ARG A 69 -15.51 -6.95 3.46
CA ARG A 69 -16.05 -5.59 3.61
C ARG A 69 -16.32 -4.92 2.27
N TYR A 70 -15.39 -5.03 1.32
CA TYR A 70 -15.54 -4.49 -0.03
C TYR A 70 -16.74 -5.11 -0.74
N CYS A 71 -16.98 -6.41 -0.56
CA CYS A 71 -18.16 -7.12 -1.06
C CYS A 71 -19.40 -6.96 -0.15
N HIS A 72 -19.46 -5.96 0.72
CA HIS A 72 -20.59 -5.66 1.60
C HIS A 72 -21.08 -6.84 2.44
N GLY A 73 -20.18 -7.70 2.90
CA GLY A 73 -20.52 -8.88 3.69
C GLY A 73 -21.06 -10.06 2.87
N ASN A 74 -20.92 -10.04 1.54
CA ASN A 74 -21.35 -11.12 0.66
C ASN A 74 -20.23 -12.15 0.42
N GLN A 75 -20.33 -13.31 1.06
CA GLN A 75 -19.33 -14.39 0.95
C GLN A 75 -19.16 -14.92 -0.48
N LEU A 76 -20.25 -15.00 -1.26
CA LEU A 76 -20.21 -15.51 -2.63
C LEU A 76 -19.48 -14.53 -3.55
N GLN A 77 -19.78 -13.23 -3.43
CA GLN A 77 -19.07 -12.19 -4.17
C GLN A 77 -17.61 -12.10 -3.75
N THR A 78 -17.32 -12.25 -2.46
CA THR A 78 -15.94 -12.29 -1.94
C THR A 78 -15.15 -13.45 -2.55
N GLY A 79 -15.75 -14.64 -2.64
CA GLY A 79 -15.13 -15.80 -3.28
C GLY A 79 -14.88 -15.57 -4.77
N ARG A 80 -15.83 -14.95 -5.47
CA ARG A 80 -15.66 -14.56 -6.88
C ARG A 80 -14.55 -13.52 -7.05
N LEU A 81 -14.46 -12.53 -6.17
CA LEU A 81 -13.43 -11.48 -6.20
C LEU A 81 -12.03 -12.07 -5.99
N LEU A 82 -11.87 -12.97 -5.02
CA LEU A 82 -10.60 -13.60 -4.69
C LEU A 82 -10.30 -14.85 -5.54
N ASN A 83 -11.20 -15.21 -6.46
CA ASN A 83 -11.14 -16.42 -7.28
C ASN A 83 -10.95 -17.72 -6.48
N ILE A 84 -11.73 -17.87 -5.41
CA ILE A 84 -11.79 -19.06 -4.54
C ILE A 84 -13.23 -19.44 -4.25
N SER A 85 -13.46 -20.67 -3.78
CA SER A 85 -14.82 -21.10 -3.47
C SER A 85 -15.38 -20.38 -2.23
N ARG A 86 -16.70 -20.17 -2.21
CA ARG A 86 -17.42 -19.62 -1.04
C ARG A 86 -17.11 -20.41 0.25
N ASN A 87 -16.94 -21.72 0.16
CA ASN A 87 -16.69 -22.56 1.33
C ASN A 87 -15.33 -22.25 1.98
N ILE A 88 -14.31 -21.95 1.17
CA ILE A 88 -13.02 -21.47 1.68
C ILE A 88 -13.19 -20.11 2.35
N VAL A 89 -13.92 -19.18 1.71
CA VAL A 89 -14.25 -17.88 2.33
C VAL A 89 -14.95 -18.05 3.67
N ARG A 90 -15.99 -18.90 3.74
CA ARG A 90 -16.73 -19.15 4.99
C ARG A 90 -15.80 -19.68 6.08
N ALA A 91 -15.03 -20.73 5.79
CA ALA A 91 -14.12 -21.33 6.76
C ALA A 91 -13.07 -20.33 7.26
N ARG A 92 -12.56 -19.47 6.38
CA ARG A 92 -11.62 -18.41 6.75
C ARG A 92 -12.27 -17.33 7.61
N LEU A 93 -13.45 -16.84 7.23
CA LEU A 93 -14.19 -15.85 8.00
C LEU A 93 -14.66 -16.38 9.37
N GLU A 94 -14.95 -17.67 9.48
CA GLU A 94 -15.22 -18.36 10.76
C GLU A 94 -13.96 -18.39 11.64
N LYS A 95 -12.81 -18.77 11.07
CA LYS A 95 -11.53 -18.84 11.80
C LYS A 95 -11.13 -17.49 12.40
N ILE A 96 -11.34 -16.40 11.67
CA ILE A 96 -10.96 -15.03 12.10
C ILE A 96 -12.03 -14.34 12.97
N GLY A 97 -13.15 -15.00 13.24
CA GLY A 97 -14.24 -14.49 14.10
C GLY A 97 -15.21 -13.49 13.45
N GLU A 98 -15.13 -13.22 12.15
CA GLU A 98 -15.99 -12.23 11.46
C GLU A 98 -17.46 -12.66 11.37
N LEU A 99 -17.73 -13.97 11.35
CA LEU A 99 -19.09 -14.51 11.22
C LEU A 99 -19.74 -14.86 12.57
N ASN A 100 -18.98 -14.82 13.67
CA ASN A 100 -19.45 -15.26 14.98
C ASN A 100 -19.75 -14.09 15.92
N LYS A 101 -20.25 -12.96 15.39
CA LYS A 101 -20.77 -11.88 16.23
C LYS A 101 -22.12 -12.33 16.79
N PRO A 102 -22.26 -12.59 18.11
CA PRO A 102 -23.57 -12.87 18.67
C PRO A 102 -24.46 -11.65 18.40
N LEU A 103 -25.65 -11.91 17.87
CA LEU A 103 -26.72 -10.93 17.75
C LEU A 103 -26.87 -10.27 19.12
N ALA A 104 -26.45 -9.01 19.25
CA ALA A 104 -26.84 -8.19 20.38
C ALA A 104 -28.37 -8.11 20.31
N THR A 105 -29.02 -8.91 21.15
CA THR A 105 -30.46 -8.88 21.35
C THR A 105 -30.78 -7.47 21.82
N SER A 106 -31.31 -6.65 20.91
CA SER A 106 -31.97 -5.40 21.24
C SER A 106 -33.20 -5.75 22.07
N ALA A 107 -33.01 -5.80 23.39
CA ALA A 107 -34.09 -5.76 24.36
C ALA A 107 -34.59 -4.32 24.45
N SER A 108 -35.83 -4.11 24.05
CA SER A 108 -36.67 -2.95 24.39
C SER A 108 -38.01 -3.49 24.84
#